data_AF-A0A8I0PYN2-F1
#
_entry.id   AF-A0A8I0PYN2-F1
#
_cell.length_a   1.000
_cell.length_b   1.000
_cell.length_c   1.000
_cell.angle_alpha   90.00
_cell.angle_beta   90.00
_cell.angle_gamma   90.00
#
_symmetry.space_group_name_H-M   'P 1'
#
loop_
_entity.id
_entity.type
_entity.pdbx_description
1 polymer ?
#
loop_
_entity_poly.entity_id
_entity_poly.type
_entity_poly.pdbx_seq_one_letter_code
_entity_poly.pdbx_strand_id
1 'polypeptide(L)'
;MIYTDGTVAIKAGSPIVTGTGTQWKKNIHGVAPGQLICIENGTAPVSMMIRAVNSDTELVLSFNAPVTLSGAKYSIATTVPDTISDAARTMSANQGYIVYFLRAMQQWMTDTGQVEI
;
A
#
# COMPACT_ATOMS: atom_id res chain seq x y z
N MET A 1 10.62 -4.72 -2.44
CA MET A 1 10.27 -4.01 -1.19
C MET A 1 9.10 -4.73 -0.51
N ILE A 2 9.01 -4.67 0.83
CA ILE A 2 7.98 -5.37 1.62
C ILE A 2 7.16 -4.32 2.39
N TYR A 3 5.83 -4.41 2.33
CA TYR A 3 4.92 -3.57 3.11
C TYR A 3 4.40 -4.34 4.34
N THR A 4 4.50 -3.74 5.52
CA THR A 4 4.17 -4.38 6.82
C THR A 4 3.41 -3.47 7.78
N ASP A 5 3.01 -2.27 7.36
CA ASP A 5 2.40 -1.29 8.29
C ASP A 5 1.01 -1.75 8.73
N GLY A 6 0.75 -1.60 10.04
CA GLY A 6 -0.52 -1.97 10.65
C GLY A 6 -0.66 -3.47 10.94
N THR A 7 -1.90 -3.88 11.17
CA THR A 7 -2.26 -5.28 11.43
C THR A 7 -3.47 -5.69 10.60
N VAL A 8 -3.67 -6.99 10.42
CA VAL A 8 -4.82 -7.52 9.68
C VAL A 8 -5.69 -8.45 10.51
N ALA A 9 -6.96 -8.52 10.16
CA ALA A 9 -7.90 -9.52 10.63
C ALA A 9 -8.56 -10.22 9.43
N ILE A 10 -8.69 -11.54 9.56
CA ILE A 10 -9.31 -12.44 8.58
C ILE A 10 -10.30 -13.35 9.30
N LYS A 11 -11.35 -13.78 8.59
CA LYS A 11 -12.35 -14.69 9.13
C LYS A 11 -12.38 -15.97 8.29
N ALA A 12 -12.35 -17.13 8.95
CA ALA A 12 -12.46 -18.42 8.28
C ALA A 12 -13.71 -18.46 7.38
N GLY A 13 -13.55 -18.92 6.14
CA GLY A 13 -14.64 -18.98 5.15
C GLY A 13 -14.96 -17.64 4.47
N SER A 14 -14.23 -16.56 4.76
CA SER A 14 -14.36 -15.26 4.08
C SER A 14 -13.09 -14.92 3.30
N PRO A 15 -13.17 -14.33 2.10
CA PRO A 15 -12.00 -13.82 1.39
C PRO A 15 -11.63 -12.39 1.82
N ILE A 16 -12.38 -11.76 2.72
CA ILE A 16 -12.16 -10.37 3.11
C ILE A 16 -11.07 -10.29 4.17
N VAL A 17 -10.13 -9.37 3.96
CA VAL A 17 -9.11 -8.99 4.94
C VAL A 17 -9.35 -7.55 5.34
N THR A 18 -9.43 -7.32 6.65
CA THR A 18 -9.59 -6.00 7.23
C THR A 18 -8.27 -5.56 7.85
N GLY A 19 -7.83 -4.34 7.53
CA GLY A 19 -6.61 -3.73 8.04
C GLY A 19 -6.90 -2.72 9.15
N THR A 20 -5.98 -2.58 10.08
CA THR A 20 -5.96 -1.49 11.08
C THR A 20 -4.60 -0.80 11.00
N GLY A 21 -4.58 0.52 10.79
CA GLY A 21 -3.34 1.28 10.56
C GLY A 21 -2.68 1.00 9.21
N THR A 22 -3.40 0.37 8.27
CA THR A 22 -2.94 0.09 6.92
C THR A 22 -3.27 1.24 5.96
N GLN A 23 -2.58 1.32 4.83
CA GLN A 23 -2.72 2.35 3.81
C GLN A 23 -2.66 1.75 2.39
N TRP A 24 -3.30 0.60 2.16
CA TRP A 24 -3.09 -0.22 0.96
C TRP A 24 -3.39 0.48 -0.37
N LYS A 25 -4.30 1.45 -0.40
CA LYS A 25 -4.69 2.14 -1.64
C LYS A 25 -3.81 3.34 -1.96
N LYS A 26 -2.91 3.72 -1.07
CA LYS A 26 -1.92 4.78 -1.35
C LYS A 26 -0.89 4.24 -2.35
N ASN A 27 -0.80 4.92 -3.50
CA ASN A 27 0.11 4.54 -4.58
C ASN A 27 1.59 4.43 -4.16
N ILE A 28 2.00 5.19 -3.13
CA ILE A 28 3.38 5.15 -2.62
C ILE A 28 3.78 3.78 -2.05
N HIS A 29 2.82 3.04 -1.49
CA HIS A 29 3.06 1.72 -0.91
C HIS A 29 2.99 0.62 -1.97
N GLY A 30 2.21 0.88 -3.03
CA GLY A 30 2.12 0.06 -4.23
C GLY A 30 1.70 -1.38 -3.94
N VAL A 31 0.73 -1.51 -3.03
CA VAL A 31 -0.07 -2.72 -2.83
C VAL A 31 -1.10 -2.80 -3.96
N ALA A 32 -1.16 -3.93 -4.65
CA ALA A 32 -1.96 -4.11 -5.85
C ALA A 32 -2.48 -5.55 -5.99
N PRO A 33 -3.57 -5.76 -6.75
CA PRO A 33 -3.99 -7.10 -7.17
C PRO A 33 -2.85 -7.89 -7.83
N GLY A 34 -2.82 -9.20 -7.59
CA GLY A 34 -1.80 -10.11 -8.10
C GLY A 34 -0.58 -10.30 -7.20
N GLN A 35 -0.46 -9.53 -6.12
CA GLN A 35 0.63 -9.67 -5.15
C GLN A 35 0.32 -10.75 -4.10
N LEU A 36 1.36 -11.34 -3.52
CA LEU A 36 1.26 -12.26 -2.40
C LEU A 36 1.20 -11.48 -1.07
N ILE A 37 0.24 -11.84 -0.24
CA ILE A 37 0.18 -11.48 1.18
C ILE A 37 0.49 -12.71 2.03
N CYS A 38 1.30 -12.53 3.06
CA CYS A 38 1.68 -13.55 4.04
C CYS A 38 1.25 -13.06 5.43
N ILE A 39 0.37 -13.80 6.11
CA ILE A 39 -0.20 -13.42 7.41
C ILE A 39 0.32 -14.37 8.48
N GLU A 40 0.89 -13.82 9.56
CA GLU A 40 1.43 -14.60 10.67
C GLU A 40 0.30 -15.30 11.45
N ASN A 41 0.49 -16.59 11.77
CA ASN A 41 -0.50 -17.43 12.44
C ASN A 41 0.14 -18.29 13.56
N GLY A 42 1.31 -17.90 14.07
CA GLY A 42 2.04 -18.61 15.14
C GLY A 42 2.65 -19.97 14.76
N THR A 43 1.96 -20.77 13.94
CA THR A 43 2.41 -22.10 13.50
C THR A 43 2.93 -22.06 12.06
N ALA A 44 2.05 -21.76 11.11
CA ALA A 44 2.37 -21.68 9.69
C ALA A 44 1.64 -20.48 9.09
N PRO A 45 2.36 -19.57 8.39
CA PRO A 45 1.75 -18.37 7.85
C PRO A 45 0.70 -18.70 6.80
N VAL A 46 -0.35 -17.87 6.75
CA VAL A 46 -1.38 -17.93 5.71
C VAL A 46 -0.91 -17.08 4.54
N SER A 47 -0.50 -17.74 3.45
CA SER A 47 -0.01 -17.08 2.23
C SER A 47 -1.02 -17.20 1.10
N MET A 48 -1.51 -16.07 0.58
CA MET A 48 -2.53 -16.02 -0.47
C MET A 48 -2.31 -14.85 -1.43
N MET A 49 -2.88 -14.92 -2.63
CA MET A 49 -2.85 -13.80 -3.57
C MET A 49 -3.93 -12.78 -3.25
N ILE A 50 -3.60 -11.51 -3.43
CA ILE A 50 -4.54 -10.39 -3.38
C ILE A 50 -5.31 -10.36 -4.70
N ARG A 51 -6.64 -10.51 -4.62
CA ARG A 51 -7.55 -10.38 -5.76
C ARG A 51 -7.93 -8.93 -6.02
N ALA A 52 -8.19 -8.16 -4.97
CA ALA A 52 -8.61 -6.77 -5.08
C ALA A 52 -8.15 -5.97 -3.86
N VAL A 53 -7.89 -4.67 -4.05
CA VAL A 53 -7.61 -3.70 -2.99
C VAL A 53 -8.72 -2.67 -3.02
N ASN A 54 -9.68 -2.78 -2.10
CA ASN A 54 -10.90 -1.98 -2.14
C ASN A 54 -10.68 -0.60 -1.50
N SER A 55 -9.93 -0.55 -0.39
CA SER A 55 -9.64 0.68 0.36
C SER A 55 -8.27 0.60 1.05
N ASP A 56 -7.93 1.63 1.83
CA ASP A 56 -6.72 1.65 2.65
C ASP A 56 -6.72 0.53 3.72
N THR A 57 -7.89 -0.01 4.07
CA THR A 57 -8.11 -0.97 5.15
C THR A 57 -8.92 -2.20 4.73
N GLU A 58 -9.20 -2.38 3.44
CA GLU A 58 -9.93 -3.55 2.95
C GLU A 58 -9.30 -4.08 1.66
N LEU A 59 -9.00 -5.39 1.65
CA LEU A 59 -8.60 -6.13 0.48
C LEU A 59 -9.32 -7.48 0.42
N VAL A 60 -9.30 -8.09 -0.76
CA VAL A 60 -9.95 -9.38 -1.04
C VAL A 60 -8.89 -10.39 -1.46
N LEU A 61 -8.92 -11.58 -0.86
CA LEU A 61 -8.05 -12.71 -1.20
C LEU A 61 -8.56 -13.49 -2.41
N SER A 62 -7.67 -14.24 -3.04
CA SER A 62 -8.02 -15.14 -4.15
C SER A 62 -8.92 -16.31 -3.70
N PHE A 63 -8.79 -16.76 -2.46
CA PHE A 63 -9.60 -17.82 -1.85
C PHE A 63 -10.06 -17.41 -0.44
N ASN A 64 -11.02 -18.16 0.11
CA ASN A 64 -11.48 -17.93 1.48
C ASN A 64 -10.36 -18.27 2.48
N ALA A 65 -10.22 -17.44 3.51
CA ALA A 65 -9.26 -17.69 4.57
C ALA A 65 -9.55 -19.03 5.29
N PRO A 66 -8.54 -19.84 5.60
CA PRO A 66 -8.71 -21.14 6.25
C PRO A 66 -8.91 -21.02 7.76
N VAL A 67 -8.53 -19.88 8.34
CA VAL A 67 -8.53 -19.61 9.78
C VAL A 67 -9.06 -18.21 10.07
N THR A 68 -9.48 -17.98 11.32
CA THR A 68 -9.85 -16.65 11.81
C THR A 68 -8.70 -16.09 12.63
N LEU A 69 -8.23 -14.89 12.30
CA LEU A 69 -7.18 -14.17 13.02
C LEU A 69 -7.62 -12.73 13.25
N SER A 70 -7.15 -12.14 14.34
CA SER A 70 -7.38 -10.74 14.68
C SER A 70 -6.08 -10.09 15.12
N GLY A 71 -5.80 -8.89 14.61
CA GLY A 71 -4.58 -8.16 14.95
C GLY A 71 -3.28 -8.87 14.51
N ALA A 72 -3.35 -9.71 13.48
CA ALA A 72 -2.20 -10.47 13.00
C ALA A 72 -1.21 -9.56 12.25
N LYS A 73 0.08 -9.85 12.40
CA LYS A 73 1.12 -9.26 11.56
C LYS A 73 1.08 -9.87 10.17
N TYR A 74 1.55 -9.13 9.18
CA TYR A 74 1.56 -9.58 7.80
C TYR A 74 2.68 -8.91 7.01
N SER A 75 2.94 -9.43 5.82
CA SER A 75 3.81 -8.82 4.83
C SER A 75 3.23 -8.96 3.43
N ILE A 76 3.38 -7.92 2.62
CA ILE A 76 3.03 -7.92 1.19
C ILE A 76 4.30 -7.64 0.38
N ALA A 77 4.59 -8.50 -0.58
CA ALA A 77 5.67 -8.26 -1.54
C ALA A 77 5.20 -7.23 -2.58
N THR A 78 5.65 -5.98 -2.47
CA THR A 78 5.15 -4.88 -3.31
C THR A 78 5.99 -4.61 -4.55
N THR A 79 7.26 -5.00 -4.53
CA THR A 79 8.11 -5.07 -5.72
C THR A 79 8.99 -6.31 -5.65
N VAL A 80 9.21 -6.91 -6.83
CA VAL A 80 10.30 -7.87 -7.01
C VAL A 80 11.55 -7.02 -7.27
N PRO A 81 12.63 -7.17 -6.49
CA PRO A 81 13.91 -6.50 -6.77
C PRO A 81 14.33 -6.71 -8.22
N ASP A 82 14.93 -5.70 -8.83
CA ASP A 82 15.53 -5.77 -10.19
C ASP A 82 14.53 -5.98 -11.35
N THR A 83 13.31 -5.44 -11.26
CA THR A 83 12.30 -5.52 -12.35
C THR A 83 11.93 -4.15 -12.93
N ILE A 84 11.46 -4.12 -14.20
CA ILE A 84 10.97 -2.89 -14.87
C ILE A 84 9.92 -2.15 -14.03
N SER A 85 9.09 -2.89 -13.29
CA SER A 85 8.08 -2.34 -12.39
C SER A 85 8.68 -1.53 -11.22
N ASP A 86 9.87 -1.90 -10.73
CA ASP A 86 10.59 -1.18 -9.67
C ASP A 86 11.19 0.14 -10.20
N ALA A 87 11.72 0.11 -11.43
CA ALA A 87 12.18 1.31 -12.14
C ALA A 87 11.02 2.29 -12.41
N ALA A 88 9.89 1.80 -12.94
CA ALA A 88 8.71 2.63 -13.22
C ALA A 88 8.12 3.26 -11.95
N ARG A 89 8.13 2.53 -10.82
CA ARG A 89 7.70 3.06 -9.51
C ARG A 89 8.63 4.16 -9.02
N THR A 90 9.94 3.96 -9.10
CA THR A 90 10.95 4.96 -8.71
C THR A 90 10.79 6.24 -9.53
N MET A 91 10.59 6.11 -10.85
CA MET A 91 10.31 7.26 -11.73
C MET A 91 9.00 7.96 -11.36
N SER A 92 7.93 7.22 -11.06
CA SER A 92 6.63 7.80 -10.69
C SER A 92 6.68 8.55 -9.36
N ALA A 93 7.41 8.03 -8.37
CA ALA A 93 7.64 8.70 -7.10
C ALA A 93 8.41 10.02 -7.29
N ASN A 94 9.47 10.01 -8.11
CA ASN A 94 10.24 11.22 -8.43
C ASN A 94 9.37 12.28 -9.13
N GLN A 95 8.47 11.89 -10.02
CA GLN A 95 7.54 12.84 -10.66
C GLN A 95 6.60 13.52 -9.65
N GLY A 96 6.17 12.81 -8.60
CA GLY A 96 5.37 13.41 -7.52
C GLY A 96 6.10 14.53 -6.79
N TYR A 97 7.38 14.32 -6.47
CA TYR A 97 8.24 15.33 -5.85
C TYR A 97 8.49 16.52 -6.77
N ILE A 98 8.73 16.28 -8.06
CA ILE A 98 8.94 17.33 -9.05
C ILE A 98 7.68 18.19 -9.19
N VAL A 99 6.49 17.60 -9.29
CA VAL A 99 5.23 18.35 -9.38
C VAL A 99 4.96 19.17 -8.12
N TYR A 100 5.24 18.63 -6.94
CA TYR A 100 5.10 19.37 -5.69
C TYR A 100 6.04 20.59 -5.65
N PHE A 101 7.32 20.39 -5.98
CA PHE A 101 8.29 21.47 -6.05
C PHE A 101 7.88 22.56 -7.06
N LEU A 102 7.45 22.15 -8.26
CA LEU A 102 6.99 23.09 -9.29
C LEU A 102 5.76 23.89 -8.85
N ARG A 103 4.82 23.30 -8.08
CA ARG A 103 3.69 24.03 -7.52
C ARG A 103 4.10 25.04 -6.46
N ALA A 104 5.05 24.68 -5.59
CA ALA A 104 5.60 25.60 -4.60
C ALA A 104 6.33 26.78 -5.27
N MET A 105 7.13 26.52 -6.30
CA MET A 105 7.77 27.58 -7.09
C MET A 105 6.76 28.46 -7.81
N GLN A 106 5.73 27.87 -8.43
CA GLN A 106 4.68 28.63 -9.08
C GLN A 106 3.99 29.57 -8.08
N GLN A 107 3.67 29.06 -6.89
CA GLN A 107 3.07 29.86 -5.83
C GLN A 107 3.97 31.03 -5.46
N TRP A 108 5.26 30.82 -5.20
CA TRP A 108 6.22 31.91 -4.91
C TRP A 108 6.37 32.94 -6.04
N MET A 109 6.37 32.51 -7.30
CA MET A 109 6.53 33.42 -8.44
C MET A 109 5.26 34.22 -8.75
N THR A 110 4.09 33.73 -8.37
CA THR A 110 2.81 34.43 -8.56
C THR A 110 2.31 35.14 -7.32
N ASP A 111 2.96 34.93 -6.17
CA ASP A 111 2.61 35.64 -4.94
C ASP A 111 2.96 37.11 -5.12
N THR A 112 1.93 37.92 -5.30
CA THR A 112 2.04 39.38 -5.36
C THR A 112 2.05 39.88 -3.94
N GLY A 113 3.11 39.55 -3.19
CA GLY A 113 3.33 40.07 -1.84
C GLY A 113 3.40 41.59 -1.92
N GLN A 114 2.26 42.26 -1.75
CA GLN A 114 2.23 43.70 -1.55
C GLN A 114 2.87 43.96 -0.18
N VAL A 115 4.08 44.52 -0.22
CA VAL A 115 4.66 45.17 0.93
C VAL A 115 3.96 46.52 1.05
N GLU A 116 2.99 46.63 1.95
CA GLU A 116 2.47 47.94 2.37
C GLU A 116 3.62 48.69 3.07
N ILE A 117 3.98 49.86 2.52
CA ILE A 117 4.98 50.79 3.05
C ILE A 117 4.30 51.79 3.97
#